data_AF-A0A814VNM7-F1
#
_entry.id   AF-A0A814VNM7-F1
#
_cell.length_a   1.000
_cell.length_b   1.000
_cell.length_c   1.000
_cell.angle_alpha   90.00
_cell.angle_beta   90.00
_cell.angle_gamma   90.00
#
_symmetry.space_group_name_H-M   'P 1'
#
loop_
_entity.id
_entity.type
_entity.pdbx_description
1 polymer ?
#
loop_
_entity_poly.entity_id
_entity_poly.type
_entity_poly.pdbx_seq_one_letter_code
_entity_poly.pdbx_strand_id
1 'polypeptide(L)'
;MALSATQMSLCFQSYWYMWLTSALSGLLFMGIDIGIAAFFMAKFRKRKPSNYKRPPTVDNRPLSPTEIKTFDDPERNTASRRSRIRGSSAKSDNSGIMDGSNDFAHATCEMINLFRQQYDVPSVELDDQLSEIAQDWANQMAETGKLEHRPLESRNFARQSLGENYLAQYQTELTANKMVRKWMKEGRRYRFGYDGRRDTSNFTQLVWQGTRQIGVGRARSADGNWWYGVVVFDPPGNIPNQYAENVKFPTE
;
A
#
# COMPACT_ATOMS: atom_id res chain seq x y z
N MET A 1 -37.57 17.62 -61.88
CA MET A 1 -37.16 19.00 -61.55
C MET A 1 -35.66 18.99 -61.31
N ALA A 2 -34.87 19.46 -62.27
CA ALA A 2 -33.43 19.58 -62.12
C ALA A 2 -33.13 20.96 -61.53
N LEU A 3 -32.36 21.00 -60.43
CA LEU A 3 -31.88 22.26 -59.84
C LEU A 3 -30.89 22.93 -60.81
N SER A 4 -31.00 24.25 -60.97
CA SER A 4 -30.11 25.00 -61.87
C SER A 4 -28.67 24.97 -61.35
N ALA A 5 -27.69 25.05 -62.26
CA ALA A 5 -26.25 25.02 -61.93
C ALA A 5 -25.85 26.08 -60.87
N THR A 6 -26.58 27.19 -60.81
CA THR A 6 -26.43 28.24 -59.79
C THR A 6 -26.82 27.79 -58.38
N GLN A 7 -27.84 26.94 -58.21
CA GLN A 7 -28.22 26.42 -56.88
C GLN A 7 -27.24 25.36 -56.36
N MET A 8 -26.62 24.58 -57.25
CA MET A 8 -25.57 23.65 -56.86
C MET A 8 -24.28 24.38 -56.42
N SER A 9 -23.86 25.43 -57.13
CA SER A 9 -22.66 26.21 -56.78
C SER A 9 -22.76 26.87 -55.40
N LEU A 10 -23.92 27.43 -55.05
CA LEU A 10 -24.13 28.05 -53.73
C LEU A 10 -24.05 27.01 -52.60
N CYS A 11 -24.57 25.81 -52.82
CA CYS A 11 -24.54 24.72 -51.84
C CYS A 11 -23.10 24.23 -51.57
N PHE A 12 -22.27 24.10 -52.63
CA PHE A 12 -20.85 23.73 -52.50
C PHE A 12 -20.03 24.81 -51.79
N GLN A 13 -20.33 26.09 -52.01
CA GLN A 13 -19.65 27.19 -51.34
C GLN A 13 -19.94 27.23 -49.84
N SER A 14 -21.20 27.01 -49.42
CA SER A 14 -21.57 26.92 -48.01
C SER A 14 -20.94 25.72 -47.28
N TYR A 15 -20.83 24.57 -47.94
CA TYR A 15 -20.19 23.39 -47.35
C TYR A 15 -18.68 23.60 -47.15
N TRP A 16 -18.00 24.28 -48.10
CA TRP A 16 -16.57 24.61 -47.95
C TRP A 16 -16.31 25.52 -46.74
N TYR A 17 -17.17 26.52 -46.50
CA TYR A 17 -17.04 27.43 -45.36
C TYR A 17 -17.31 26.74 -44.00
N MET A 18 -18.23 25.78 -43.93
CA MET A 18 -18.49 25.02 -42.69
C MET A 18 -17.31 24.12 -42.30
N TRP A 19 -16.64 23.51 -43.27
CA TRP A 19 -15.45 22.70 -43.00
C TRP A 19 -14.22 23.55 -42.65
N LEU A 20 -14.03 24.69 -43.31
CA LEU A 20 -12.93 25.61 -43.01
C LEU A 20 -13.05 26.21 -41.60
N THR A 21 -14.25 26.61 -41.20
CA THR A 21 -14.50 27.17 -39.86
C THR A 21 -14.35 26.13 -38.74
N SER A 22 -14.75 24.88 -38.99
CA SER A 22 -14.56 23.77 -38.02
C SER A 22 -13.10 23.36 -37.89
N ALA A 23 -12.31 23.40 -38.97
CA ALA A 23 -10.88 23.11 -38.92
C ALA A 23 -10.08 24.23 -38.22
N LEU A 24 -10.45 25.50 -38.45
CA LEU A 24 -9.82 26.65 -37.80
C LEU A 24 -10.16 26.73 -36.30
N SER A 25 -11.37 26.34 -35.88
CA SER A 25 -11.72 26.28 -34.45
C SER A 25 -10.95 25.17 -33.72
N GLY A 26 -10.80 23.97 -34.32
CA GLY A 26 -10.01 22.88 -33.75
C GLY A 26 -8.53 23.24 -33.52
N LEU A 27 -7.93 23.99 -34.44
CA LEU A 27 -6.55 24.49 -34.29
C LEU A 27 -6.43 25.57 -33.20
N LEU A 28 -7.47 26.37 -32.98
CA LEU A 28 -7.49 27.37 -31.90
C LEU A 28 -7.57 26.71 -30.51
N PHE A 29 -8.34 25.63 -30.35
CA PHE A 29 -8.44 24.90 -29.08
C PHE A 29 -7.17 24.13 -28.73
N MET A 30 -6.53 23.46 -29.70
CA MET A 30 -5.25 22.77 -29.45
C MET A 30 -4.10 23.72 -29.09
N GLY A 31 -4.10 24.96 -29.59
CA GLY A 31 -3.06 25.96 -29.27
C GLY A 31 -3.12 26.47 -27.82
N ILE A 32 -4.32 26.55 -27.23
CA ILE A 32 -4.51 27.04 -25.86
C ILE A 32 -4.00 26.01 -24.84
N ASP A 33 -4.23 24.72 -25.07
CA ASP A 33 -3.78 23.65 -24.16
C ASP A 33 -2.25 23.50 -24.10
N ILE A 34 -1.57 23.63 -25.24
CA ILE A 34 -0.09 23.62 -25.29
C ILE A 34 0.48 24.86 -24.59
N GLY A 35 -0.16 26.02 -24.72
CA GLY A 35 0.23 27.25 -24.05
C GLY A 35 0.14 27.15 -22.52
N ILE A 36 -0.96 26.58 -22.00
CA ILE A 36 -1.16 26.37 -20.57
C ILE A 36 -0.14 25.36 -20.01
N ALA A 37 0.06 24.23 -20.70
CA ALA A 37 1.05 23.23 -20.29
C ALA A 37 2.48 23.79 -20.27
N ALA A 38 2.87 24.58 -21.28
CA ALA A 38 4.17 25.24 -21.34
C ALA A 38 4.32 26.31 -20.24
N PHE A 39 3.26 27.06 -19.93
CA PHE A 39 3.25 28.04 -18.84
C PHE A 39 3.43 27.38 -17.46
N PHE A 40 2.76 26.25 -17.20
CA PHE A 40 2.95 25.48 -15.97
C PHE A 40 4.37 24.92 -15.88
N MET A 41 4.89 24.31 -16.95
CA MET A 41 6.26 23.76 -16.97
C MET A 41 7.34 24.84 -16.80
N ALA A 42 7.13 26.05 -17.33
CA ALA A 42 8.04 27.19 -17.14
C ALA A 42 8.03 27.72 -15.70
N LYS A 43 6.88 27.67 -15.01
CA LYS A 43 6.73 28.13 -13.62
C LYS A 43 7.40 27.20 -12.61
N PHE A 44 7.56 25.91 -12.93
CA PHE A 44 8.30 24.95 -12.10
C PHE A 44 9.83 25.02 -12.27
N ARG A 45 10.35 25.67 -13.31
CA ARG A 45 11.80 25.71 -13.60
C ARG A 45 12.62 26.77 -12.82
N LYS A 46 12.06 27.42 -11.80
CA LYS A 46 12.74 28.52 -11.08
C LYS A 46 12.64 28.49 -9.55
N ARG A 47 12.67 27.31 -8.92
CA ARG A 47 13.03 27.21 -7.50
C ARG A 47 14.40 26.55 -7.36
N LYS A 48 15.45 27.38 -7.27
CA LYS A 48 16.76 26.93 -6.76
C LYS A 48 16.57 26.57 -5.28
N PRO A 49 17.03 25.41 -4.79
CA PRO A 49 17.04 25.14 -3.36
C PRO A 49 18.01 26.12 -2.68
N SER A 50 17.48 26.93 -1.77
CA SER A 50 18.28 27.82 -0.92
C SER A 50 19.05 27.00 0.10
N ASN A 51 20.36 27.24 0.20
CA ASN A 51 21.24 26.96 1.35
C ASN A 51 20.83 25.78 2.24
N TYR A 52 21.08 24.56 1.76
CA TYR A 52 21.11 23.37 2.61
C TYR A 52 22.34 23.43 3.52
N LYS A 53 22.16 23.79 4.79
CA LYS A 53 23.17 23.54 5.82
C LYS A 53 23.22 22.04 6.08
N ARG A 54 24.40 21.42 5.97
CA ARG A 54 24.60 20.01 6.32
C ARG A 54 24.07 19.76 7.75
N PRO A 55 23.18 18.78 7.97
CA PRO A 55 22.83 18.37 9.32
C PRO A 55 24.05 17.78 10.02
N PRO A 56 24.11 17.83 11.37
CA PRO A 56 25.19 17.25 12.14
C PRO A 56 25.32 15.76 11.79
N THR A 57 26.56 15.30 11.64
CA THR A 57 26.87 13.89 11.44
C THR A 57 26.41 13.10 12.65
N VAL A 58 25.26 12.46 12.56
CA VAL A 58 24.82 11.44 13.52
C VAL A 58 25.69 10.20 13.28
N ASP A 59 26.29 9.68 14.35
CA ASP A 59 27.16 8.52 14.31
C ASP A 59 26.35 7.30 13.81
N ASN A 60 26.61 6.86 12.58
CA ASN A 60 25.91 5.75 11.92
C ASN A 60 26.36 4.38 12.45
N ARG A 61 26.65 4.29 13.75
CA ARG A 61 27.04 3.02 14.36
C ARG A 61 25.82 2.09 14.40
N PRO A 62 25.95 0.83 13.97
CA PRO A 62 24.91 -0.16 14.17
C PRO A 62 24.51 -0.22 15.64
N LEU A 63 23.22 -0.12 15.95
CA LEU A 63 22.69 -0.30 17.30
C LEU A 63 23.21 -1.62 17.88
N SER A 64 23.73 -1.55 19.11
CA SER A 64 24.45 -2.67 19.70
C SER A 64 23.48 -3.80 20.08
N PRO A 65 23.91 -5.07 20.06
CA PRO A 65 23.07 -6.21 20.49
C PRO A 65 22.54 -6.12 21.93
N THR A 66 23.04 -5.17 22.73
CA THR A 66 22.68 -5.01 24.14
C THR A 66 21.40 -4.17 24.31
N GLU A 67 21.11 -3.24 23.39
CA GLU A 67 19.93 -2.36 23.46
C GLU A 67 18.64 -3.05 22.97
N ILE A 68 18.76 -4.17 22.25
CA ILE A 68 17.61 -4.95 21.73
C ILE A 68 17.09 -5.95 22.79
N LYS A 69 17.88 -6.26 23.82
CA LYS A 69 17.59 -7.34 24.79
C LYS A 69 16.46 -7.04 25.80
N THR A 70 15.96 -5.81 25.88
CA THR A 70 14.91 -5.45 26.85
C THR A 70 13.48 -5.81 26.40
N PHE A 71 13.29 -6.35 25.20
CA PHE A 71 11.98 -6.70 24.65
C PHE A 71 11.74 -8.20 24.43
N ASP A 72 12.71 -9.05 24.80
CA ASP A 72 12.55 -10.50 24.75
C ASP A 72 12.03 -11.02 26.11
N ASP A 73 10.79 -11.52 26.11
CA ASP A 73 10.12 -12.38 27.12
C ASP A 73 9.05 -11.74 28.04
N PRO A 74 7.75 -11.75 27.65
CA PRO A 74 6.63 -11.65 28.59
C PRO A 74 6.02 -13.01 28.99
N GLU A 75 6.53 -14.15 28.50
CA GLU A 75 5.89 -15.47 28.71
C GLU A 75 6.21 -16.09 30.08
N ARG A 76 7.13 -15.53 30.86
CA ARG A 76 7.49 -16.07 32.18
C ARG A 76 6.53 -15.71 33.33
N ASN A 77 5.64 -14.72 33.18
CA ASN A 77 4.87 -14.18 34.31
C ASN A 77 3.40 -14.64 34.44
N THR A 78 2.91 -15.53 33.58
CA THR A 78 1.52 -16.02 33.65
C THR A 78 1.36 -17.33 34.44
N ALA A 79 2.45 -18.00 34.83
CA ALA A 79 2.41 -19.28 35.54
C ALA A 79 2.14 -19.18 37.07
N SER A 80 2.05 -17.98 37.66
CA SER A 80 1.88 -17.82 39.12
C SER A 80 0.45 -17.51 39.58
N ARG A 81 -0.52 -17.31 38.67
CA ARG A 81 -1.93 -17.02 39.03
C ARG A 81 -2.89 -18.18 38.74
N ARG A 82 -2.52 -19.39 39.17
CA ARG A 82 -3.48 -20.49 39.36
C ARG A 82 -3.79 -20.65 40.85
N SER A 83 -4.73 -19.88 41.37
CA SER A 83 -5.65 -20.39 42.40
C SER A 83 -6.90 -19.51 42.55
N ARG A 84 -8.06 -20.19 42.56
CA ARG A 84 -9.41 -19.75 42.97
C ARG A 84 -10.10 -18.69 42.11
N ILE A 85 -11.06 -19.12 41.28
CA ILE A 85 -12.49 -18.84 41.49
C ILE A 85 -13.31 -20.07 41.03
N ARG A 86 -14.21 -20.57 41.90
CA ARG A 86 -15.20 -21.63 41.64
C ARG A 86 -16.46 -21.02 41.01
N GLY A 87 -16.95 -21.64 39.94
CA GLY A 87 -18.37 -21.98 39.69
C GLY A 87 -19.40 -20.88 39.40
N SER A 88 -19.86 -20.81 38.15
CA SER A 88 -21.30 -20.86 37.74
C SER A 88 -21.36 -20.95 36.20
N SER A 89 -21.78 -22.10 35.66
CA SER A 89 -23.11 -22.39 35.09
C SER A 89 -23.43 -21.66 33.77
N ALA A 90 -23.18 -22.39 32.68
CA ALA A 90 -23.85 -22.45 31.37
C ALA A 90 -24.48 -21.19 30.75
N LYS A 91 -24.02 -20.86 29.55
CA LYS A 91 -24.87 -20.77 28.34
C LYS A 91 -24.04 -21.17 27.12
N SER A 92 -24.62 -22.06 26.30
CA SER A 92 -24.05 -22.53 25.05
C SER A 92 -24.32 -21.50 23.98
N ASP A 93 -23.27 -20.98 23.34
CA ASP A 93 -23.41 -20.31 22.06
C ASP A 93 -22.56 -21.03 21.03
N ASN A 94 -23.27 -21.51 20.02
CA ASN A 94 -22.77 -22.21 18.86
C ASN A 94 -22.21 -21.15 17.88
N SER A 95 -20.95 -20.74 18.04
CA SER A 95 -20.24 -19.93 17.05
C SER A 95 -19.21 -20.81 16.33
N GLY A 96 -19.60 -21.29 15.15
CA GLY A 96 -18.74 -22.07 14.27
C GLY A 96 -17.50 -21.29 13.83
N ILE A 97 -16.34 -21.94 13.94
CA ILE A 97 -15.13 -21.84 13.12
C ILE A 97 -15.00 -20.55 12.28
N MET A 98 -14.89 -19.38 12.94
CA MET A 98 -14.51 -18.10 12.33
C MET A 98 -13.50 -17.31 13.19
N ASP A 99 -12.99 -17.93 14.25
CA ASP A 99 -12.24 -17.27 15.35
C ASP A 99 -10.72 -17.15 15.08
N GLY A 100 -10.21 -17.68 13.96
CA GLY A 100 -8.76 -17.71 13.68
C GLY A 100 -8.24 -16.64 12.70
N SER A 101 -9.12 -16.06 11.88
CA SER A 101 -8.77 -15.06 10.86
C SER A 101 -8.91 -13.64 11.39
N ASN A 102 -10.01 -13.33 12.10
CA ASN A 102 -10.21 -12.02 12.73
C ASN A 102 -9.10 -11.71 13.75
N ASP A 103 -8.76 -12.69 14.60
CA ASP A 103 -7.64 -12.55 15.54
C ASP A 103 -6.30 -12.27 14.83
N PHE A 104 -6.05 -12.94 13.71
CA PHE A 104 -4.83 -12.73 12.93
C PHE A 104 -4.77 -11.35 12.27
N ALA A 105 -5.90 -10.89 11.72
CA ALA A 105 -6.01 -9.57 11.09
C ALA A 105 -5.80 -8.45 12.11
N HIS A 106 -6.50 -8.50 13.25
CA HIS A 106 -6.35 -7.54 14.34
C HIS A 106 -4.91 -7.51 14.88
N ALA A 107 -4.33 -8.68 15.20
CA ALA A 107 -2.96 -8.75 15.68
C ALA A 107 -1.93 -8.22 14.66
N THR A 108 -2.20 -8.41 13.36
CA THR A 108 -1.35 -7.85 12.29
C THR A 108 -1.46 -6.33 12.24
N CYS A 109 -2.68 -5.78 12.29
CA CYS A 109 -2.90 -4.34 12.30
C CYS A 109 -2.24 -3.65 13.50
N GLU A 110 -2.41 -4.21 14.70
CA GLU A 110 -1.76 -3.73 15.92
C GLU A 110 -0.24 -3.75 15.78
N MET A 111 0.34 -4.84 15.29
CA MET A 111 1.79 -4.95 15.11
C MET A 111 2.33 -3.94 14.09
N ILE A 112 1.59 -3.68 13.01
CA ILE A 112 1.93 -2.65 12.03
C ILE A 112 1.91 -1.27 12.71
N ASN A 113 0.87 -0.97 13.49
CA ASN A 113 0.73 0.30 14.21
C ASN A 113 1.82 0.52 15.25
N LEU A 114 2.27 -0.53 15.96
CA LEU A 114 3.42 -0.46 16.87
C LEU A 114 4.71 -0.04 16.16
N PHE A 115 4.94 -0.51 14.93
CA PHE A 115 6.09 -0.06 14.15
C PHE A 115 5.86 1.34 13.58
N ARG A 116 4.68 1.65 13.04
CA ARG A 116 4.34 2.97 12.50
C ARG A 116 4.53 4.09 13.53
N GLN A 117 4.25 3.84 14.80
CA GLN A 117 4.53 4.76 15.89
C GLN A 117 6.02 5.11 16.00
N GLN A 118 6.93 4.14 15.82
CA GLN A 118 8.38 4.37 15.85
C GLN A 118 8.87 5.24 14.70
N TYR A 119 8.07 5.43 13.66
CA TYR A 119 8.39 6.29 12.51
C TYR A 119 7.58 7.58 12.52
N ASP A 120 6.83 7.87 13.59
CA ASP A 120 5.94 9.03 13.67
C ASP A 120 4.98 9.14 12.46
N VAL A 121 4.47 8.01 11.98
CA VAL A 121 3.44 7.99 10.93
C VAL A 121 2.08 7.59 11.49
N PRO A 122 0.96 8.15 10.97
CA PRO A 122 -0.38 7.87 11.49
C PRO A 122 -0.69 6.38 11.50
N SER A 123 -1.42 5.89 12.50
CA SER A 123 -1.91 4.52 12.52
C SER A 123 -2.81 4.20 11.32
N VAL A 124 -2.88 2.92 10.96
CA VAL A 124 -3.83 2.38 9.99
C VAL A 124 -4.96 1.65 10.69
N GLU A 125 -6.10 1.53 10.03
CA GLU A 125 -7.27 0.80 10.50
C GLU A 125 -7.53 -0.42 9.60
N LEU A 126 -8.18 -1.44 10.15
CA LEU A 126 -8.65 -2.57 9.34
C LEU A 126 -9.88 -2.17 8.56
N ASP A 127 -9.92 -2.56 7.31
CA ASP A 127 -11.11 -2.49 6.47
C ASP A 127 -11.53 -3.91 6.08
N ASP A 128 -12.81 -4.22 6.25
CA ASP A 128 -13.36 -5.54 6.01
C ASP A 128 -13.30 -5.91 4.52
N GLN A 129 -13.55 -4.96 3.62
CA GLN A 129 -13.51 -5.21 2.18
C GLN A 129 -12.08 -5.47 1.70
N LEU A 130 -11.11 -4.71 2.22
CA LEU A 130 -9.69 -4.98 1.95
C LEU A 130 -9.26 -6.33 2.52
N SER A 131 -9.81 -6.73 3.67
CA SER A 131 -9.49 -8.02 4.30
C SER A 131 -10.06 -9.20 3.51
N GLU A 132 -11.28 -9.08 2.97
CA GLU A 132 -11.84 -10.05 2.01
C GLU A 132 -10.91 -10.21 0.80
N ILE A 133 -10.49 -9.09 0.20
CA ILE A 133 -9.56 -9.10 -0.94
C ILE A 133 -8.22 -9.77 -0.59
N ALA A 134 -7.67 -9.46 0.58
CA ALA A 134 -6.42 -10.03 1.04
C ALA A 134 -6.55 -11.54 1.30
N GLN A 135 -7.68 -11.97 1.87
CA GLN A 135 -7.97 -13.36 2.17
C GLN A 135 -8.18 -14.18 0.90
N ASP A 136 -8.92 -13.66 -0.07
CA ASP A 136 -9.11 -14.29 -1.38
C ASP A 136 -7.76 -14.51 -2.08
N TRP A 137 -6.86 -13.54 -2.00
CA TRP A 137 -5.54 -13.69 -2.58
C TRP A 137 -4.66 -14.69 -1.82
N ALA A 138 -4.74 -14.71 -0.49
CA ALA A 138 -4.05 -15.73 0.31
C ALA A 138 -4.54 -17.14 -0.06
N ASN A 139 -5.85 -17.33 -0.23
CA ASN A 139 -6.46 -18.60 -0.65
C ASN A 139 -5.95 -19.03 -2.03
N GLN A 140 -5.95 -18.12 -3.02
CA GLN A 140 -5.44 -18.41 -4.37
C GLN A 140 -3.95 -18.83 -4.36
N MET A 141 -3.12 -18.19 -3.55
CA MET A 141 -1.71 -18.60 -3.41
C MET A 141 -1.57 -19.96 -2.71
N ALA A 142 -2.43 -20.27 -1.74
CA ALA A 142 -2.47 -21.57 -1.07
C ALA A 142 -2.91 -22.71 -1.99
N GLU A 143 -3.83 -22.44 -2.93
CA GLU A 143 -4.30 -23.40 -3.93
C GLU A 143 -3.26 -23.63 -5.03
N THR A 144 -2.65 -22.57 -5.54
CA THR A 144 -1.72 -22.65 -6.68
C THR A 144 -0.27 -22.95 -6.27
N GLY A 145 0.09 -22.70 -5.01
CA GLY A 145 1.46 -22.78 -4.51
C GLY A 145 2.37 -21.65 -4.99
N LYS A 146 1.84 -20.66 -5.74
CA LYS A 146 2.63 -19.60 -6.37
C LYS A 146 2.66 -18.35 -5.50
N LEU A 147 3.84 -17.74 -5.37
CA LEU A 147 4.03 -16.49 -4.63
C LEU A 147 4.15 -15.33 -5.62
N GLU A 148 3.02 -14.74 -5.98
CA GLU A 148 2.93 -13.68 -6.98
C GLU A 148 1.97 -12.56 -6.57
N HIS A 149 2.10 -11.41 -7.23
CA HIS A 149 1.14 -10.33 -7.09
C HIS A 149 -0.16 -10.67 -7.79
N ARG A 150 -1.28 -10.13 -7.29
CA ARG A 150 -2.58 -10.19 -7.99
C ARG A 150 -2.47 -9.79 -9.46
N PRO A 151 -3.29 -10.36 -10.36
CA PRO A 151 -3.43 -9.86 -11.73
C PRO A 151 -3.70 -8.36 -11.76
N LEU A 152 -3.16 -7.65 -12.76
CA LEU A 152 -3.28 -6.17 -12.88
C LEU A 152 -4.73 -5.70 -12.79
N GLU A 153 -5.67 -6.46 -13.37
CA GLU A 153 -7.09 -6.17 -13.40
C GLU A 153 -7.74 -6.21 -12.01
N SER A 154 -7.20 -7.01 -11.08
CA SER A 154 -7.71 -7.17 -9.71
C SER A 154 -6.89 -6.42 -8.66
N ARG A 155 -5.88 -5.63 -9.07
CA ARG A 155 -5.14 -4.71 -8.20
C ARG A 155 -5.89 -3.40 -7.93
N ASN A 156 -6.92 -3.13 -8.73
CA ASN A 156 -7.76 -1.96 -8.54
C ASN A 156 -9.01 -2.34 -7.75
N PHE A 157 -9.26 -1.63 -6.66
CA PHE A 157 -10.52 -1.68 -5.93
C PHE A 157 -11.16 -0.29 -5.94
N ALA A 158 -12.47 -0.20 -6.17
CA ALA A 158 -13.18 1.07 -6.28
C ALA A 158 -12.51 2.11 -7.20
N ARG A 159 -11.89 1.66 -8.32
CA ARG A 159 -11.11 2.47 -9.29
C ARG A 159 -9.80 3.06 -8.76
N GLN A 160 -9.26 2.53 -7.66
CA GLN A 160 -7.98 2.94 -7.09
C GLN A 160 -7.04 1.74 -7.01
N SER A 161 -5.75 1.97 -7.30
CA SER A 161 -4.73 0.93 -7.15
C SER A 161 -4.47 0.68 -5.67
N LEU A 162 -4.39 -0.58 -5.28
CA LEU A 162 -4.05 -0.98 -3.91
C LEU A 162 -2.56 -1.30 -3.77
N GLY A 163 -2.01 -1.06 -2.59
CA GLY A 163 -0.69 -1.57 -2.20
C GLY A 163 -0.81 -3.04 -1.77
N GLU A 164 0.27 -3.79 -1.86
CA GLU A 164 0.26 -5.21 -1.48
C GLU A 164 1.63 -5.68 -0.99
N ASN A 165 1.63 -6.33 0.17
CA ASN A 165 2.73 -7.15 0.65
C ASN A 165 2.24 -8.59 0.76
N TYR A 166 3.08 -9.55 0.38
CA TYR A 166 2.81 -10.97 0.58
C TYR A 166 4.06 -11.75 0.94
N LEU A 167 3.86 -12.91 1.56
CA LEU A 167 4.94 -13.87 1.81
C LEU A 167 4.42 -15.30 1.91
N ALA A 168 5.34 -16.24 1.74
CA ALA A 168 5.15 -17.63 2.14
C ALA A 168 6.04 -17.98 3.35
N GLN A 169 5.54 -18.88 4.20
CA GLN A 169 6.24 -19.45 5.34
C GLN A 169 6.09 -20.97 5.34
N TYR A 170 7.22 -21.67 5.35
CA TYR A 170 7.24 -23.13 5.38
C TYR A 170 7.18 -23.67 6.81
N GLN A 171 6.41 -24.73 7.00
CA GLN A 171 6.19 -25.59 8.17
C GLN A 171 5.74 -24.92 9.47
N THR A 172 6.36 -23.82 9.87
CA THR A 172 5.99 -23.13 11.11
C THR A 172 4.76 -22.28 10.89
N GLU A 173 3.90 -22.18 11.90
CA GLU A 173 2.77 -21.27 11.86
C GLU A 173 3.22 -19.83 11.55
N LEU A 174 2.53 -19.20 10.59
CA LEU A 174 2.69 -17.80 10.28
C LEU A 174 1.87 -16.95 11.26
N THR A 175 2.53 -16.43 12.28
CA THR A 175 1.93 -15.47 13.22
C THR A 175 2.07 -14.04 12.70
N ALA A 176 1.19 -13.13 13.17
CA ALA A 176 1.24 -11.70 12.83
C ALA A 176 2.63 -11.10 13.09
N ASN A 177 3.20 -11.41 14.26
CA ASN A 177 4.54 -10.97 14.65
C ASN A 177 5.63 -11.45 13.67
N LYS A 178 5.62 -12.74 13.28
CA LYS A 178 6.58 -13.28 12.29
C LYS A 178 6.44 -12.58 10.94
N MET A 179 5.21 -12.36 10.49
CA MET A 179 4.90 -11.73 9.22
C MET A 179 5.43 -10.30 9.16
N VAL A 180 4.98 -9.45 10.08
CA VAL A 180 5.34 -8.03 10.11
C VAL A 180 6.84 -7.83 10.35
N ARG A 181 7.45 -8.57 11.28
CA ARG A 181 8.90 -8.46 11.53
C ARG A 181 9.74 -8.88 10.33
N LYS A 182 9.30 -9.85 9.52
CA LYS A 182 10.04 -10.28 8.32
C LYS A 182 10.15 -9.14 7.31
N TRP A 183 9.06 -8.40 7.10
CA TRP A 183 9.06 -7.20 6.25
C TRP A 183 9.81 -6.02 6.89
N MET A 184 9.63 -5.76 8.19
CA MET A 184 10.34 -4.66 8.88
C MET A 184 11.87 -4.81 8.86
N LYS A 185 12.40 -6.04 8.84
CA LYS A 185 13.85 -6.29 8.70
C LYS A 185 14.45 -5.71 7.43
N GLU A 186 13.66 -5.44 6.40
CA GLU A 186 14.14 -4.79 5.18
C GLU A 186 14.56 -3.34 5.42
N GLY A 187 14.01 -2.66 6.42
CA GLY A 187 14.38 -1.29 6.79
C GLY A 187 15.87 -1.13 7.13
N ARG A 188 16.56 -2.21 7.53
CA ARG A 188 18.02 -2.22 7.75
C ARG A 188 18.83 -1.93 6.48
N ARG A 189 18.25 -2.18 5.31
CA ARG A 189 18.87 -1.92 3.99
C ARG A 189 18.30 -0.68 3.31
N TYR A 190 17.26 -0.07 3.89
CA TYR A 190 16.63 1.10 3.31
C TYR A 190 17.50 2.34 3.49
N ARG A 191 17.59 3.15 2.43
CA ARG A 191 18.35 4.40 2.42
C ARG A 191 17.36 5.56 2.44
N PHE A 192 17.13 6.14 3.61
CA PHE A 192 16.24 7.28 3.79
C PHE A 192 16.65 8.47 2.92
N GLY A 193 15.66 9.20 2.39
CA GLY A 193 15.86 10.33 1.48
C GLY A 193 16.12 9.94 0.02
N TYR A 194 16.15 8.65 -0.31
CA TYR A 194 16.23 8.14 -1.68
C TYR A 194 14.93 7.43 -2.09
N ASP A 195 14.76 7.24 -3.39
CA ASP A 195 13.63 6.49 -3.95
C ASP A 195 13.65 5.01 -3.50
N GLY A 196 12.50 4.35 -3.59
CA GLY A 196 12.35 2.97 -3.16
C GLY A 196 13.17 1.96 -3.93
N ARG A 197 13.37 0.80 -3.31
CA ARG A 197 13.99 -0.37 -3.92
C ARG A 197 13.11 -1.59 -3.72
N ARG A 198 13.19 -2.53 -4.66
CA ARG A 198 12.42 -3.78 -4.62
C ARG A 198 12.75 -4.64 -3.38
N ASP A 199 13.96 -4.57 -2.86
CA ASP A 199 14.42 -5.34 -1.68
C ASP A 199 14.03 -4.70 -0.33
N THR A 200 13.34 -3.55 -0.37
CA THR A 200 12.83 -2.81 0.78
C THR A 200 11.37 -2.38 0.64
N SER A 201 10.68 -2.85 -0.41
CA SER A 201 9.34 -2.38 -0.76
C SER A 201 8.30 -2.79 0.28
N ASN A 202 8.48 -3.94 0.95
CA ASN A 202 7.53 -4.36 1.97
C ASN A 202 7.66 -3.45 3.20
N PHE A 203 8.90 -3.16 3.62
CA PHE A 203 9.15 -2.20 4.69
C PHE A 203 8.55 -0.83 4.39
N THR A 204 8.86 -0.24 3.22
CA THR A 204 8.39 1.12 2.89
C THR A 204 6.87 1.19 2.78
N GLN A 205 6.20 0.11 2.35
CA GLN A 205 4.75 0.03 2.34
C GLN A 205 4.15 0.03 3.76
N LEU A 206 4.77 -0.69 4.71
CA LEU A 206 4.28 -0.75 6.10
C LEU A 206 4.32 0.61 6.81
N VAL A 207 5.39 1.38 6.58
CA VAL A 207 5.60 2.68 7.22
C VAL A 207 5.18 3.85 6.34
N TRP A 208 4.47 3.61 5.25
CA TRP A 208 4.06 4.66 4.32
C TRP A 208 3.10 5.65 4.99
N GLN A 209 3.51 6.92 5.09
CA GLN A 209 2.74 7.95 5.80
C GLN A 209 1.34 8.16 5.21
N GLY A 210 1.16 8.03 3.90
CA GLY A 210 -0.11 8.26 3.22
C GLY A 210 -1.17 7.15 3.39
N THR A 211 -0.76 5.94 3.77
CA THR A 211 -1.69 4.80 3.93
C THR A 211 -2.56 4.99 5.17
N ARG A 212 -3.84 4.60 5.07
CA ARG A 212 -4.87 4.80 6.11
C ARG A 212 -5.55 3.51 6.52
N GLN A 213 -5.81 2.63 5.56
CA GLN A 213 -6.55 1.40 5.77
C GLN A 213 -5.74 0.22 5.27
N ILE A 214 -5.92 -0.93 5.92
CA ILE A 214 -5.32 -2.18 5.50
C ILE A 214 -6.34 -3.31 5.53
N GLY A 215 -6.09 -4.31 4.69
CA GLY A 215 -6.76 -5.60 4.73
C GLY A 215 -5.76 -6.70 4.97
N VAL A 216 -6.12 -7.73 5.73
CA VAL A 216 -5.20 -8.82 6.09
C VAL A 216 -5.82 -10.17 5.79
N GLY A 217 -5.06 -11.02 5.11
CA GLY A 217 -5.46 -12.39 4.78
C GLY A 217 -4.37 -13.40 5.11
N ARG A 218 -4.77 -14.61 5.53
CA ARG A 218 -3.86 -15.74 5.75
C ARG A 218 -4.51 -17.05 5.33
N ALA A 219 -3.78 -17.87 4.59
CA ALA A 219 -4.22 -19.20 4.18
C ALA A 219 -3.11 -20.23 4.37
N ARG A 220 -3.51 -21.50 4.48
CA ARG A 220 -2.59 -22.65 4.55
C ARG A 220 -2.79 -23.52 3.33
N SER A 221 -1.72 -24.01 2.72
CA SER A 221 -1.78 -24.93 1.60
C SER A 221 -2.48 -26.23 1.98
N ALA A 222 -3.06 -26.92 0.99
CA ALA A 222 -3.79 -28.18 1.19
C ALA A 222 -2.92 -29.30 1.80
N ASP A 223 -1.62 -29.30 1.48
CA ASP A 223 -0.64 -30.24 2.07
C ASP A 223 -0.22 -29.87 3.51
N GLY A 224 -0.69 -28.73 4.02
CA GLY A 224 -0.41 -28.22 5.36
C GLY A 224 1.01 -27.68 5.55
N ASN A 225 1.85 -27.68 4.52
CA ASN A 225 3.27 -27.34 4.64
C ASN A 225 3.57 -25.84 4.51
N TRP A 226 2.70 -25.09 3.85
CA TRP A 226 2.92 -23.68 3.56
C TRP A 226 1.81 -22.80 4.16
N TRP A 227 2.22 -21.68 4.71
CA TRP A 227 1.36 -20.57 5.07
C TRP A 227 1.60 -19.39 4.13
N TYR A 228 0.54 -18.77 3.67
CA TYR A 228 0.55 -17.57 2.84
C TYR A 228 -0.08 -16.44 3.62
N GLY A 229 0.60 -15.30 3.68
CA GLY A 229 0.10 -14.09 4.33
C GLY A 229 0.09 -12.93 3.34
N VAL A 230 -0.98 -12.16 3.36
CA VAL A 230 -1.20 -11.00 2.49
C VAL A 230 -1.63 -9.82 3.34
N VAL A 231 -1.07 -8.64 3.05
CA VAL A 231 -1.61 -7.37 3.52
C VAL A 231 -1.83 -6.46 2.31
N VAL A 232 -3.03 -5.92 2.23
CA VAL A 232 -3.47 -4.95 1.21
C VAL A 232 -3.52 -3.58 1.86
N PHE A 233 -3.13 -2.52 1.14
CA PHE A 233 -2.99 -1.16 1.68
C PHE A 233 -3.76 -0.15 0.84
N ASP A 234 -4.47 0.76 1.51
CA ASP A 234 -5.18 1.87 0.90
C ASP A 234 -5.00 3.19 1.70
N PRO A 235 -4.64 4.31 1.07
CA PRO A 235 -4.02 4.42 -0.26
C PRO A 235 -2.72 3.60 -0.40
N PRO A 236 -2.31 3.25 -1.63
CA PRO A 236 -1.11 2.48 -1.89
C PRO A 236 0.14 3.26 -1.49
N GLY A 237 1.16 2.54 -1.06
CA GLY A 237 2.49 3.08 -0.86
C GLY A 237 3.39 2.85 -2.07
N ASN A 238 4.69 3.05 -1.86
CA ASN A 238 5.73 2.76 -2.84
C ASN A 238 5.60 3.54 -4.17
N ILE A 239 4.98 4.72 -4.12
CA ILE A 239 4.80 5.57 -5.29
C ILE A 239 6.14 6.23 -5.65
N PRO A 240 6.63 6.08 -6.90
CA PRO A 240 7.89 6.68 -7.33
C PRO A 240 7.94 8.19 -7.04
N ASN A 241 9.10 8.66 -6.57
CA ASN A 241 9.35 10.06 -6.21
C ASN A 241 8.56 10.59 -4.99
N GLN A 242 7.83 9.74 -4.25
CA GLN A 242 7.10 10.13 -3.03
C GLN A 242 7.69 9.53 -1.74
N TYR A 243 8.85 8.87 -1.81
CA TYR A 243 9.42 8.17 -0.66
C TYR A 243 9.94 9.11 0.44
N ALA A 244 10.58 10.22 0.07
CA ALA A 244 11.18 11.14 1.04
C ALA A 244 10.13 11.81 1.96
N GLU A 245 8.90 11.99 1.46
CA GLU A 245 7.78 12.54 2.22
C GLU A 245 6.99 11.47 2.98
N ASN A 246 7.04 10.20 2.56
CA ASN A 246 6.21 9.13 3.14
C ASN A 246 6.97 8.15 4.04
N VAL A 247 8.29 8.02 3.90
CA VAL A 247 9.13 7.10 4.68
C VAL A 247 10.04 7.91 5.59
N LYS A 248 9.49 8.27 6.76
CA LYS A 248 10.18 9.07 7.78
C LYS A 248 11.35 8.30 8.40
N PHE A 249 12.27 9.04 9.03
CA PHE A 249 13.27 8.44 9.92
C PHE A 249 12.58 7.90 11.19
N PRO A 250 13.13 6.83 11.80
CA PRO A 250 12.64 6.40 13.10
C PRO A 250 12.89 7.50 14.14
N THR A 251 11.92 7.70 15.04
CA THR A 251 12.07 8.55 16.21
C THR A 251 12.98 7.85 17.23
N GLU A 252 13.96 8.58 17.76
CA GLU A 252 14.83 8.13 18.87
C GLU A 252 14.03 7.85 20.15
#